data_AF-A0A662YMV7-F1
#
_entry.id   AF-A0A662YMV7-F1
#
_cell.length_a   1.000
_cell.length_b   1.000
_cell.length_c   1.000
_cell.angle_alpha   90.00
_cell.angle_beta   90.00
_cell.angle_gamma   90.00
#
_symmetry.space_group_name_H-M   'P 1'
#
loop_
_entity.id
_entity.type
_entity.pdbx_description
1 polymer ?
#
loop_
_entity_poly.entity_id
_entity_poly.type
_entity_poly.pdbx_seq_one_letter_code
_entity_poly.pdbx_strand_id
1 'polypeptide(L)'
;MCNVLSFMTSDVIKWPSIENAGLNMSAFEDKWGVTAAIDGCHITIKAPEIERDSYFNRKGFPSILLQGVCDHEMTFIDASAGWPDSVHDARVFRNSQISTVMENQQILHPDGHVLGDSAYPLETYLLTPYRDNGHLTRKKSRYSYLHRCARSFIERCFAQLKGTFCRLTYLDMSRTDMIPKVIISACVLHNIII
;
A
#
# COMPACT_ATOMS: atom_id res chain seq x y z
N MET A 1 -18.80 13.52 -11.01
CA MET A 1 -18.75 12.41 -10.03
C MET A 1 -17.34 12.20 -9.43
N CYS A 2 -16.24 12.21 -10.20
CA CYS A 2 -14.87 12.01 -9.66
C CYS A 2 -14.32 13.12 -8.74
N ASN A 3 -14.86 14.35 -8.74
CA ASN A 3 -14.33 15.43 -7.89
C ASN A 3 -14.81 15.33 -6.43
N VAL A 4 -15.97 14.73 -6.17
CA VAL A 4 -16.52 14.64 -4.80
C VAL A 4 -15.73 13.62 -3.96
N LEU A 5 -15.33 12.50 -4.57
CA LEU A 5 -14.56 11.46 -3.89
C LEU A 5 -13.14 11.91 -3.54
N SER A 6 -12.56 12.84 -4.30
CA SER A 6 -11.26 13.46 -3.99
C SER A 6 -11.28 14.26 -2.67
N PHE A 7 -12.42 14.82 -2.28
CA PHE A 7 -12.57 15.50 -0.99
C PHE A 7 -12.80 14.53 0.16
N MET A 8 -13.45 13.38 -0.11
CA MET A 8 -13.67 12.34 0.90
C MET A 8 -12.41 11.51 1.21
N THR A 9 -11.40 11.52 0.33
CA THR A 9 -10.17 10.76 0.55
C THR A 9 -9.52 11.10 1.89
N SER A 10 -9.39 12.38 2.24
CA SER A 10 -8.78 12.81 3.50
C SER A 10 -9.58 12.44 4.75
N ASP A 11 -10.89 12.22 4.60
CA ASP A 11 -11.79 11.90 5.71
C ASP A 11 -11.88 10.39 5.96
N VAL A 12 -11.69 9.58 4.90
CA VAL A 12 -11.90 8.12 4.88
C VAL A 12 -10.59 7.32 4.83
N ILE A 13 -9.60 7.76 4.05
CA ILE A 13 -8.26 7.19 4.03
C ILE A 13 -7.37 8.14 4.82
N LYS A 14 -7.29 7.88 6.10
CA LYS A 14 -6.51 8.70 7.03
C LYS A 14 -5.62 7.81 7.86
N TRP A 15 -4.39 8.26 8.00
CA TRP A 15 -3.51 7.68 8.98
C TRP A 15 -4.09 7.94 10.39
N PRO A 16 -4.15 6.94 11.27
CA PRO A 16 -4.73 7.13 12.61
C PRO A 16 -3.90 8.13 13.41
N SER A 17 -4.49 9.26 13.83
CA SER A 17 -3.85 10.25 14.73
C SER A 17 -3.36 9.61 16.03
N ILE A 18 -2.35 10.17 16.71
CA ILE A 18 -1.78 9.62 17.97
C ILE A 18 -2.87 9.22 19.00
N GLU A 19 -3.95 9.99 19.15
CA GLU A 19 -5.07 9.66 20.05
C GLU A 19 -5.90 8.44 19.60
N ASN A 20 -6.06 8.22 18.30
CA ASN A 20 -6.79 7.09 17.72
C ASN A 20 -5.88 5.89 17.41
N ALA A 21 -4.58 6.13 17.35
CA ALA A 21 -3.55 5.13 17.17
C ALA A 21 -3.68 4.09 18.28
N GLY A 22 -3.76 4.51 19.55
CA GLY A 22 -3.94 3.60 20.70
C GLY A 22 -5.24 2.77 20.69
N LEU A 23 -6.29 3.18 19.97
CA LEU A 23 -7.56 2.44 19.87
C LEU A 23 -7.58 1.46 18.68
N ASN A 24 -6.98 1.84 17.54
CA ASN A 24 -6.91 1.00 16.33
C ASN A 24 -5.70 0.04 16.33
N MET A 25 -4.72 0.25 17.23
CA MET A 25 -3.47 -0.51 17.28
C MET A 25 -3.56 -1.88 17.98
N SER A 26 -4.60 -2.18 18.74
CA SER A 26 -4.53 -3.31 19.68
C SER A 26 -4.36 -4.66 18.98
N ALA A 27 -5.14 -5.00 17.94
CA ALA A 27 -5.07 -6.35 17.37
C ALA A 27 -3.76 -6.65 16.59
N PHE A 28 -3.17 -5.64 15.96
CA PHE A 28 -1.96 -5.78 15.16
C PHE A 28 -0.71 -5.75 16.05
N GLU A 29 -0.67 -4.87 17.06
CA GLU A 29 0.40 -4.81 18.05
C GLU A 29 0.37 -5.99 19.03
N ASP A 30 -0.80 -6.39 19.53
CA ASP A 30 -0.94 -7.51 20.47
C ASP A 30 -0.41 -8.83 19.89
N LYS A 31 -0.60 -9.02 18.58
CA LYS A 31 -0.22 -10.26 17.89
C LYS A 31 1.15 -10.20 17.23
N TRP A 32 1.54 -9.06 16.69
CA TRP A 32 2.70 -8.93 15.81
C TRP A 32 3.66 -7.79 16.17
N GLY A 33 3.28 -6.89 17.08
CA GLY A 33 4.08 -5.72 17.47
C GLY A 33 4.27 -4.71 16.33
N VAL A 34 3.32 -4.62 15.40
CA VAL A 34 3.34 -3.73 14.24
C VAL A 34 1.99 -3.06 14.08
N THR A 35 1.97 -1.89 13.45
CA THR A 35 0.77 -1.05 13.33
C THR A 35 0.06 -1.25 12.00
N ALA A 36 0.80 -1.48 10.92
CA ALA A 36 0.26 -1.55 9.57
C ALA A 36 1.17 -2.33 8.60
N ALA A 37 0.66 -2.63 7.40
CA ALA A 37 1.44 -3.22 6.32
C ALA A 37 1.33 -2.38 5.04
N ILE A 38 2.46 -2.14 4.37
CA ILE A 38 2.58 -1.41 3.11
C ILE A 38 2.99 -2.35 1.98
N ASP A 39 2.36 -2.21 0.83
CA ASP A 39 2.76 -2.93 -0.37
C ASP A 39 2.29 -2.23 -1.65
N GLY A 40 2.89 -2.61 -2.78
CA GLY A 40 2.53 -2.17 -4.12
C GLY A 40 1.59 -3.16 -4.82
N CYS A 41 0.59 -2.65 -5.54
CA CYS A 41 -0.34 -3.43 -6.34
C CYS A 41 -0.46 -2.88 -7.76
N HIS A 42 -0.20 -3.71 -8.76
CA HIS A 42 -0.37 -3.32 -10.16
C HIS A 42 -1.82 -3.43 -10.59
N ILE A 43 -2.35 -2.33 -11.11
CA ILE A 43 -3.67 -2.24 -11.76
C ILE A 43 -3.44 -2.25 -13.26
N THR A 44 -3.91 -3.30 -13.95
CA THR A 44 -3.78 -3.40 -15.40
C THR A 44 -4.65 -2.35 -16.07
N ILE A 45 -4.11 -1.67 -17.08
CA ILE A 45 -4.81 -0.63 -17.82
C ILE A 45 -4.78 -0.92 -19.32
N LYS A 46 -5.63 -0.26 -20.10
CA LYS A 46 -5.41 -0.16 -21.54
C LYS A 46 -4.09 0.58 -21.80
N ALA A 47 -3.26 0.06 -22.72
CA ALA A 47 -2.01 0.72 -23.09
C ALA A 47 -2.28 2.17 -23.51
N PRO A 48 -1.62 3.15 -22.89
CA PRO A 48 -1.82 4.53 -23.27
C PRO A 48 -1.26 4.80 -24.67
N GLU A 49 -1.84 5.79 -25.34
CA GLU A 49 -1.41 6.23 -26.68
C GLU A 49 -0.13 7.08 -26.60
N ILE A 50 0.04 7.80 -25.48
CA ILE A 50 1.19 8.66 -25.17
C ILE A 50 2.05 7.97 -24.11
N GLU A 51 3.38 8.01 -24.25
CA GLU A 51 4.34 7.44 -23.29
C GLU A 51 4.10 5.95 -22.98
N ARG A 52 3.64 5.19 -23.99
CA ARG A 52 3.28 3.77 -23.88
C ARG A 52 4.29 2.95 -23.07
N ASP A 53 5.56 3.06 -23.41
CA ASP A 53 6.64 2.23 -22.84
C ASP A 53 6.83 2.45 -21.33
N SER A 54 6.50 3.63 -20.81
CA SER A 54 6.67 3.95 -19.39
C SER A 54 5.73 3.14 -18.49
N TYR A 55 4.57 2.72 -19.03
CA TYR A 55 3.53 1.99 -18.29
C TYR A 55 3.68 0.47 -18.40
N PHE A 56 4.51 -0.03 -19.32
CA PHE A 56 4.74 -1.46 -19.45
C PHE A 56 5.53 -1.98 -18.26
N ASN A 57 4.99 -3.02 -17.64
CA ASN A 57 5.66 -3.65 -16.54
C ASN A 57 6.72 -4.66 -16.96
N ARG A 58 7.48 -5.16 -15.99
CA ARG A 58 8.47 -6.24 -16.20
C ARG A 58 7.88 -7.52 -16.82
N LYS A 59 6.56 -7.70 -16.77
CA LYS A 59 5.81 -8.83 -17.35
C LYS A 59 5.25 -8.51 -18.74
N GLY A 60 5.57 -7.34 -19.30
CA GLY A 60 5.20 -6.95 -20.66
C GLY A 60 3.75 -6.48 -20.83
N PHE A 61 3.08 -6.03 -19.76
CA PHE A 61 1.74 -5.45 -19.85
C PHE A 61 1.64 -4.07 -19.19
N PRO A 62 0.81 -3.17 -19.74
CA PRO A 62 0.63 -1.82 -19.20
C PRO A 62 -0.11 -1.86 -17.85
N SER A 63 0.46 -1.19 -16.85
CA SER A 63 -0.15 -1.09 -15.52
C SER A 63 0.20 0.22 -14.81
N ILE A 64 -0.63 0.60 -13.85
CA ILE A 64 -0.35 1.68 -12.89
C ILE A 64 -0.18 1.05 -11.51
N LEU A 65 0.82 1.53 -10.77
CA LEU A 65 1.05 1.11 -9.40
C LEU A 65 0.09 1.85 -8.45
N LEU A 66 -0.57 1.07 -7.60
CA LEU A 66 -1.24 1.49 -6.37
C LEU A 66 -0.35 1.09 -5.19
N GLN A 67 0.23 2.04 -4.48
CA GLN A 67 0.80 1.82 -3.15
C GLN A 67 -0.32 1.96 -2.13
N GLY A 68 -0.48 0.98 -1.26
CA GLY A 68 -1.48 1.00 -0.20
C GLY A 68 -0.86 0.64 1.13
N VAL A 69 -1.38 1.25 2.20
CA VAL A 69 -1.09 0.88 3.58
C VAL A 69 -2.41 0.49 4.25
N CYS A 70 -2.45 -0.66 4.90
CA CYS A 70 -3.65 -1.11 5.60
C CYS A 70 -3.37 -1.50 7.04
N ASP A 71 -4.42 -1.40 7.86
CA ASP A 71 -4.46 -1.90 9.23
C ASP A 71 -4.97 -3.36 9.29
N HIS A 72 -5.28 -3.82 10.50
CA HIS A 72 -5.66 -5.22 10.78
C HIS A 72 -7.05 -5.57 10.26
N GLU A 73 -7.90 -4.57 10.05
CA GLU A 73 -9.25 -4.72 9.50
C GLU A 73 -9.23 -4.75 7.97
N MET A 74 -8.04 -4.64 7.35
CA MET A 74 -7.85 -4.50 5.91
C MET A 74 -8.48 -3.21 5.36
N THR A 75 -8.49 -2.17 6.20
CA THR A 75 -8.90 -0.80 5.84
C THR A 75 -7.68 -0.03 5.38
N PHE A 76 -7.79 0.72 4.28
CA PHE A 76 -6.70 1.57 3.79
C PHE A 76 -6.53 2.79 4.70
N ILE A 77 -5.36 2.94 5.31
CA ILE A 77 -5.00 4.12 6.11
C ILE A 77 -4.14 5.11 5.31
N ASP A 78 -3.53 4.65 4.22
CA ASP A 78 -2.90 5.48 3.19
C ASP A 78 -3.01 4.79 1.83
N ALA A 79 -3.15 5.57 0.75
CA ALA A 79 -3.17 5.05 -0.61
C ALA A 79 -2.66 6.10 -1.60
N SER A 80 -1.78 5.67 -2.50
CA SER A 80 -1.22 6.50 -3.56
C SER A 80 -1.20 5.74 -4.89
N ALA A 81 -1.69 6.37 -5.96
CA ALA A 81 -1.76 5.76 -7.28
C ALA A 81 -1.25 6.71 -8.36
N GLY A 82 -0.74 6.15 -9.45
CA GLY A 82 -0.38 6.91 -10.65
C GLY A 82 1.08 6.82 -11.07
N TRP A 83 1.89 6.06 -10.34
CA TRP A 83 3.26 5.78 -10.76
C TRP A 83 3.27 4.70 -11.86
N PRO A 84 4.03 4.91 -12.95
CA PRO A 84 4.26 3.87 -13.94
C PRO A 84 5.10 2.72 -13.36
N ASP A 85 5.01 1.52 -13.93
CA ASP A 85 5.72 0.32 -13.43
C ASP A 85 7.24 0.45 -13.40
N SER A 86 7.81 1.29 -14.28
CA SER A 86 9.24 1.57 -14.30
C SER A 86 9.77 2.15 -12.98
N VAL A 87 8.88 2.60 -12.09
CA VAL A 87 9.20 3.17 -10.80
C VAL A 87 9.11 2.11 -9.70
N HIS A 88 10.25 1.85 -9.06
CA HIS A 88 10.34 0.93 -7.92
C HIS A 88 9.50 1.39 -6.71
N ASP A 89 8.94 0.44 -5.96
CA ASP A 89 8.14 0.69 -4.74
C ASP A 89 8.84 1.61 -3.74
N ALA A 90 10.15 1.42 -3.51
CA ALA A 90 10.94 2.30 -2.65
C ALA A 90 10.99 3.76 -3.15
N ARG A 91 10.97 3.98 -4.47
CA ARG A 91 10.93 5.34 -5.03
C ARG A 91 9.54 5.93 -4.88
N VAL A 92 8.49 5.14 -5.09
CA VAL A 92 7.11 5.58 -4.84
C VAL A 92 6.91 5.97 -3.38
N PHE A 93 7.41 5.15 -2.46
CA PHE A 93 7.41 5.43 -1.03
C PHE A 93 8.11 6.75 -0.68
N ARG A 94 9.36 6.94 -1.12
CA ARG A 94 10.09 8.19 -0.81
C ARG A 94 9.43 9.47 -1.35
N ASN A 95 8.57 9.34 -2.37
CA ASN A 95 7.85 10.47 -2.95
C ASN A 95 6.39 10.56 -2.47
N SER A 96 5.94 9.66 -1.59
CA SER A 96 4.60 9.70 -1.03
C SER A 96 4.59 10.51 0.27
N GLN A 97 3.45 11.14 0.56
CA GLN A 97 3.26 11.92 1.79
C GLN A 97 3.47 11.06 3.03
N ILE A 98 3.19 9.76 2.92
CA ILE A 98 3.35 8.83 4.03
C ILE A 98 4.80 8.67 4.49
N SER A 99 5.80 8.75 3.59
CA SER A 99 7.22 8.71 4.01
C SER A 99 7.57 9.90 4.90
N THR A 100 7.18 11.12 4.51
CA THR A 100 7.41 12.33 5.32
C THR A 100 6.69 12.27 6.67
N VAL A 101 5.47 11.74 6.67
CA VAL A 101 4.66 11.53 7.87
C VAL A 101 5.34 10.55 8.85
N MET A 102 5.86 9.44 8.34
CA MET A 102 6.53 8.41 9.14
C MET A 102 7.90 8.88 9.65
N GLU A 103 8.68 9.57 8.81
CA GLU A 103 9.99 10.12 9.17
C GLU A 103 9.90 11.11 10.34
N ASN A 104 8.85 11.93 10.36
CA ASN A 104 8.62 12.90 11.43
C ASN A 104 7.98 12.30 12.69
N GLN A 105 7.76 10.97 12.73
CA GLN A 105 7.12 10.25 13.85
C GLN A 105 5.77 10.84 14.29
N GLN A 106 5.10 11.61 13.43
CA GLN A 106 3.93 12.38 13.84
C GLN A 106 2.71 11.49 14.08
N ILE A 107 2.74 10.25 13.60
CA ILE A 107 1.54 9.45 13.50
C ILE A 107 1.77 7.94 13.72
N LEU A 108 3.00 7.56 14.10
CA LEU A 108 3.29 6.25 14.66
C LEU A 108 3.43 6.40 16.18
N HIS A 109 2.90 5.46 16.93
CA HIS A 109 3.31 5.28 18.32
C HIS A 109 4.84 5.13 18.34
N PRO A 110 5.57 5.58 19.38
CA PRO A 110 7.03 5.46 19.44
C PRO A 110 7.55 4.03 19.19
N ASP A 111 6.72 3.02 19.47
CA ASP A 111 6.99 1.59 19.28
C ASP A 111 6.27 0.98 18.06
N GLY A 112 5.54 1.78 17.29
CA GLY A 112 4.76 1.36 16.13
C GLY A 112 5.63 1.21 14.89
N HIS A 113 5.53 0.06 14.22
CA HIS A 113 6.26 -0.21 12.99
C HIS A 113 5.33 -0.59 11.85
N VAL A 114 5.71 -0.26 10.62
CA VAL A 114 5.03 -0.71 9.40
C VAL A 114 5.83 -1.82 8.74
N LEU A 115 5.13 -2.81 8.18
CA LEU A 115 5.75 -3.92 7.46
C LEU A 115 5.75 -3.67 5.96
N GLY A 116 6.93 -3.54 5.37
CA GLY A 116 7.13 -3.51 3.91
C GLY A 116 7.68 -4.83 3.37
N ASP A 117 7.68 -4.99 2.05
CA ASP A 117 8.38 -6.09 1.40
C ASP A 117 9.91 -5.82 1.29
N SER A 118 10.66 -6.68 0.60
CA SER A 118 12.12 -6.54 0.47
C SER A 118 12.56 -5.47 -0.53
N ALA A 119 11.64 -4.86 -1.28
CA ALA A 119 11.90 -3.77 -2.19
C ALA A 119 11.95 -2.41 -1.48
N TYR A 120 11.38 -2.29 -0.28
CA TYR A 120 11.45 -1.09 0.57
C TYR A 120 12.79 -0.99 1.33
N PRO A 121 13.23 0.22 1.70
CA PRO A 121 14.34 0.40 2.63
C PRO A 121 13.96 -0.06 4.04
N LEU A 122 14.94 -0.56 4.80
CA LEU A 122 14.78 -0.81 6.23
C LEU A 122 15.01 0.50 6.98
N GLU A 123 13.99 0.97 7.71
CA GLU A 123 14.02 2.21 8.49
C GLU A 123 13.54 1.96 9.92
N THR A 124 13.68 2.95 10.82
CA THR A 124 13.22 2.84 12.21
C THR A 124 11.72 2.62 12.32
N TYR A 125 10.94 3.11 11.36
CA TYR A 125 9.48 2.98 11.27
C TYR A 125 9.02 1.94 10.24
N LEU A 126 9.91 1.42 9.38
CA LEU A 126 9.58 0.50 8.30
C LEU A 126 10.45 -0.74 8.35
N LEU A 127 9.86 -1.85 8.79
CA LEU A 127 10.51 -3.14 8.88
C LEU A 127 10.39 -3.87 7.53
N THR A 128 11.45 -4.58 7.16
CA THR A 128 11.50 -5.42 5.95
C THR A 128 12.03 -6.81 6.30
N PRO A 129 11.69 -7.86 5.52
CA PRO A 129 12.17 -9.20 5.80
C PRO A 129 13.67 -9.32 5.51
N TYR A 130 14.37 -10.23 6.19
CA TYR A 130 15.75 -10.53 5.83
C TYR A 130 15.82 -11.10 4.40
N ARG A 131 16.74 -10.58 3.59
CA ARG A 131 17.07 -11.16 2.28
C ARG A 131 17.64 -12.56 2.48
N ASP A 132 17.05 -13.53 1.79
CA ASP A 132 17.56 -14.89 1.79
C ASP A 132 18.71 -15.03 0.81
N ASN A 133 19.92 -15.19 1.35
CA ASN A 133 21.13 -15.46 0.60
C ASN A 133 21.61 -16.92 0.79
N GLY A 134 20.73 -17.82 1.24
CA GLY A 134 21.05 -19.21 1.53
C GLY A 134 21.67 -19.45 2.90
N HIS A 135 21.92 -18.39 3.69
CA HIS A 135 22.57 -18.46 4.99
C HIS A 135 21.72 -17.87 6.14
N LEU A 136 20.39 -17.89 6.00
CA LEU A 136 19.49 -17.42 7.06
C LEU A 136 19.57 -18.32 8.29
N THR A 137 19.88 -17.73 9.44
CA THR A 137 19.77 -18.44 10.72
C THR A 137 18.31 -18.76 11.02
N ARG A 138 18.06 -19.79 11.85
CA ARG A 138 16.70 -20.17 12.27
C ARG A 138 15.89 -19.00 12.84
N LYS A 139 16.54 -18.09 13.58
CA LYS A 139 15.90 -16.87 14.12
C LYS A 139 15.47 -15.91 13.00
N LYS A 140 16.35 -15.63 12.04
CA LYS A 140 16.05 -14.76 10.90
C LYS A 140 14.96 -15.35 10.00
N SER A 141 15.01 -16.67 9.77
CA SER A 141 13.97 -17.39 9.02
C SER A 141 12.61 -17.31 9.72
N ARG A 142 12.57 -17.53 11.04
CA ARG A 142 11.33 -17.37 11.83
C ARG A 142 10.79 -15.94 11.76
N TYR A 143 11.66 -14.93 11.89
CA TYR A 143 11.24 -13.53 11.71
C TYR A 143 10.65 -13.29 10.32
N SER A 144 11.36 -13.63 9.24
CA SER A 144 10.86 -13.41 7.88
C SER A 144 9.56 -14.16 7.59
N TYR A 145 9.35 -15.33 8.21
CA TYR A 145 8.08 -16.05 8.15
C TYR A 145 6.94 -15.26 8.81
N LEU A 146 7.12 -14.82 10.07
CA LEU A 146 6.12 -14.03 10.79
C LEU A 146 5.84 -12.69 10.08
N HIS A 147 6.90 -12.04 9.58
CA HIS A 147 6.82 -10.83 8.77
C HIS A 147 5.91 -11.02 7.57
N ARG A 148 6.11 -12.10 6.80
CA ARG A 148 5.27 -12.42 5.64
C ARG A 148 3.82 -12.74 6.05
N CYS A 149 3.61 -13.44 7.17
CA CYS A 149 2.27 -13.70 7.68
C CYS A 149 1.53 -12.39 8.02
N ALA A 150 2.19 -11.46 8.70
CA ALA A 150 1.61 -10.17 9.04
C ALA A 150 1.44 -9.26 7.80
N ARG A 151 2.37 -9.30 6.84
CA ARG A 151 2.22 -8.58 5.56
C ARG A 151 1.09 -9.13 4.68
N SER A 152 0.66 -10.38 4.88
CA SER A 152 -0.47 -10.94 4.10
C SER A 152 -1.79 -10.17 4.25
N PHE A 153 -1.93 -9.30 5.26
CA PHE A 153 -3.10 -8.43 5.40
C PHE A 153 -3.22 -7.43 4.25
N ILE A 154 -2.14 -6.75 3.84
CA ILE A 154 -2.20 -5.80 2.71
C ILE A 154 -2.43 -6.50 1.38
N GLU A 155 -1.84 -7.68 1.19
CA GLU A 155 -2.11 -8.51 0.00
C GLU A 155 -3.60 -8.93 -0.07
N ARG A 156 -4.19 -9.32 1.07
CA ARG A 156 -5.62 -9.65 1.17
C ARG A 156 -6.51 -8.42 0.98
N CYS A 157 -6.13 -7.27 1.51
CA CYS A 157 -6.81 -5.99 1.29
C CYS A 157 -6.91 -5.68 -0.20
N PHE A 158 -5.80 -5.79 -0.95
CA PHE A 158 -5.81 -5.63 -2.40
C PHE A 158 -6.67 -6.67 -3.12
N ALA A 159 -6.65 -7.93 -2.66
CA ALA A 159 -7.48 -8.98 -3.23
C ALA A 159 -8.98 -8.68 -3.03
N GLN A 160 -9.38 -8.19 -1.84
CA GLN A 160 -10.76 -7.77 -1.57
C GLN A 160 -11.15 -6.55 -2.41
N LEU A 161 -10.29 -5.52 -2.47
CA LEU A 161 -10.50 -4.35 -3.31
C LEU A 161 -10.78 -4.75 -4.78
N LYS A 162 -9.96 -5.63 -5.34
CA LYS A 162 -10.14 -6.12 -6.72
C LYS A 162 -11.33 -7.07 -6.88
N GLY A 163 -11.69 -7.82 -5.84
CA GLY A 163 -12.87 -8.69 -5.83
C GLY A 163 -14.18 -7.92 -5.79
N THR A 164 -14.24 -6.83 -5.01
CA THR A 164 -15.41 -5.95 -4.91
C THR A 164 -15.51 -5.05 -6.14
N PHE A 165 -14.38 -4.44 -6.53
CA PHE A 165 -14.31 -3.56 -7.70
C PHE A 165 -13.58 -4.26 -8.84
N CYS A 166 -14.21 -5.31 -9.41
CA CYS A 166 -13.65 -6.12 -10.50
C CYS A 166 -13.07 -5.30 -11.65
N ARG A 167 -13.57 -4.07 -11.88
CA ARG A 167 -13.05 -3.15 -12.89
C ARG A 167 -11.57 -2.77 -12.67
N LEU A 168 -11.04 -2.88 -11.46
CA LEU A 168 -9.61 -2.70 -11.13
C LEU A 168 -8.71 -3.88 -11.55
N THR A 169 -9.28 -5.01 -12.00
CA THR A 169 -8.47 -6.06 -12.63
C THR A 169 -8.01 -5.67 -14.03
N TYR A 170 -8.83 -4.90 -14.76
CA TYR A 170 -8.50 -4.31 -16.04
C TYR A 170 -9.31 -3.03 -16.29
N LEU A 171 -8.62 -1.89 -16.27
CA LEU A 171 -9.20 -0.58 -16.55
C LEU A 171 -9.06 -0.23 -18.03
N ASP A 172 -10.14 -0.46 -18.79
CA ASP A 172 -10.27 0.08 -20.14
C ASP A 172 -10.70 1.55 -20.08
N MET A 173 -9.70 2.43 -19.96
CA MET A 173 -9.85 3.88 -19.93
C MET A 173 -8.83 4.52 -20.86
N SER A 174 -9.28 5.39 -21.77
CA SER A 174 -8.39 6.19 -22.62
C SER A 174 -7.75 7.37 -21.87
N ARG A 175 -8.45 7.89 -20.86
CA ARG A 175 -7.99 9.00 -20.01
C ARG A 175 -7.11 8.50 -18.87
N THR A 176 -5.81 8.44 -19.13
CA THR A 176 -4.77 8.04 -18.17
C THR A 176 -4.74 8.92 -16.92
N ASP A 177 -4.97 10.22 -17.09
CA ASP A 177 -5.01 11.22 -16.02
C ASP A 177 -6.12 10.97 -14.98
N MET A 178 -7.17 10.24 -15.37
CA MET A 178 -8.30 9.89 -14.50
C MET A 178 -8.12 8.53 -13.82
N ILE A 179 -7.22 7.68 -14.30
CA ILE A 179 -7.03 6.34 -13.75
C ILE A 179 -6.64 6.38 -12.27
N PRO A 180 -5.66 7.20 -11.82
CA PRO A 180 -5.33 7.31 -10.40
C PRO A 180 -6.54 7.70 -9.54
N LYS A 181 -7.37 8.63 -10.03
CA LYS A 181 -8.57 9.07 -9.31
C LYS A 181 -9.58 7.95 -9.15
N VAL A 182 -9.77 7.11 -10.16
CA VAL A 182 -10.66 5.93 -10.11
C VAL A 182 -10.13 4.91 -9.10
N ILE A 183 -8.82 4.65 -9.10
CA ILE A 183 -8.18 3.72 -8.17
C ILE A 183 -8.37 4.20 -6.73
N ILE A 184 -8.02 5.46 -6.42
CA ILE A 184 -8.18 6.02 -5.08
C ILE A 184 -9.64 6.07 -4.65
N SER A 185 -10.55 6.41 -5.57
CA SER A 185 -12.00 6.37 -5.30
C SER A 185 -12.47 4.98 -4.89
N ALA A 186 -11.95 3.92 -5.51
CA ALA A 186 -12.28 2.55 -5.12
C ALA A 186 -11.71 2.17 -3.75
N CYS A 187 -10.50 2.63 -3.39
CA CYS A 187 -9.97 2.47 -2.03
C CYS A 187 -10.86 3.16 -0.98
N VAL A 188 -11.35 4.37 -1.27
CA VAL A 188 -12.28 5.10 -0.39
C VAL A 188 -13.59 4.32 -0.23
N LEU A 189 -14.17 3.84 -1.34
CA LEU A 189 -15.40 3.05 -1.28
C LEU A 189 -15.19 1.71 -0.57
N HIS A 190 -14.03 1.07 -0.71
CA HIS A 190 -13.67 -0.14 0.02
C HIS A 190 -13.73 0.08 1.53
N ASN A 191 -13.14 1.16 2.04
CA ASN A 191 -13.19 1.52 3.45
C ASN A 191 -14.61 1.83 3.97
N ILE A 192 -15.52 2.29 3.11
CA ILE A 192 -16.91 2.60 3.49
C ILE A 192 -17.75 1.31 3.59
N ILE A 193 -17.38 0.26 2.86
CA ILE A 193 -18.17 -0.97 2.73
C ILE A 193 -17.76 -2.04 3.77
N ILE A 194 -16.53 -1.96 4.30
CA ILE A 194 -16.07 -2.77 5.43
C ILE A 194 -16.84 -2.37 6.70
#